data_AF-A0A3A3G3K6-F1
#
_entry.id   AF-A0A3A3G3K6-F1
#
_cell.length_a   1.000
_cell.length_b   1.000
_cell.length_c   1.000
_cell.angle_alpha   90.00
_cell.angle_beta   90.00
_cell.angle_gamma   90.00
#
_symmetry.space_group_name_H-M   'P 1'
#
loop_
_entity.id
_entity.type
_entity.pdbx_description
1 polymer ?
#
loop_
_entity_poly.entity_id
_entity_poly.type
_entity_poly.pdbx_seq_one_letter_code
_entity_poly.pdbx_strand_id
1 'polypeptide(L)'
;MNAKSEAIAIDPRYEWQYQPAIVMHAPRGDAIPSWWTGNRPEWTYSVLTWFTTQEAQGNAATNSRVQVANLRFYVLSQATRTWKQLDTKSAPYSEMWSYPFAYAGAGSVRSESSGGVSIKPDYPNFYHGYGNSISIDPTDVRAVYVSMDFRLAVENTSKPDDRDSAKYVVNAGADYWPGKGQATWSLGYAPGIGTGRTKLATKDWRTATLLVPNKNYGSTMEEIRKNPPPLN
;
A
#
# COMPACT_ATOMS: atom_id res chain seq x y z
N MET A 1 12.76 2.35 20.07
CA MET A 1 12.09 1.11 19.62
C MET A 1 12.34 0.96 18.13
N ASN A 2 13.17 -0.01 17.70
CA ASN A 2 13.40 -0.27 16.29
C ASN A 2 12.13 -0.87 15.68
N ALA A 3 11.23 -0.02 15.20
CA ALA A 3 10.05 -0.41 14.43
C ALA A 3 10.49 -0.87 13.02
N LYS A 4 11.22 -1.98 12.98
CA LYS A 4 11.44 -2.73 11.75
C LYS A 4 10.17 -3.51 11.41
N SER A 5 9.98 -3.86 10.15
CA SER A 5 8.91 -4.73 9.66
C SER A 5 8.55 -5.89 10.61
N GLU A 6 7.27 -6.27 10.72
CA GLU A 6 6.86 -7.37 11.64
C GLU A 6 7.47 -8.72 11.23
N ALA A 7 7.69 -8.90 9.94
CA ALA A 7 8.47 -9.98 9.36
C ALA A 7 9.09 -9.52 8.05
N ILE A 8 10.16 -10.19 7.63
CA ILE A 8 10.89 -9.88 6.41
C ILE A 8 10.44 -10.85 5.32
N ALA A 9 10.32 -10.34 4.09
CA ALA A 9 10.12 -11.17 2.90
C ALA A 9 11.13 -12.32 2.86
N ILE A 10 10.76 -13.45 2.26
CA ILE A 10 11.69 -14.56 2.07
C ILE A 10 12.90 -14.18 1.20
N ASP A 11 12.69 -13.31 0.20
CA ASP A 11 13.74 -12.77 -0.67
C ASP A 11 13.62 -11.24 -0.82
N PRO A 12 14.05 -10.48 0.18
CA PRO A 12 13.89 -9.03 0.24
C PRO A 12 14.96 -8.32 -0.61
N ARG A 13 14.53 -7.72 -1.72
CA ARG A 13 15.35 -7.06 -2.75
C ARG A 13 15.28 -5.54 -2.69
N TYR A 14 14.27 -5.00 -2.02
CA TYR A 14 14.00 -3.57 -1.95
C TYR A 14 13.91 -3.10 -0.50
N GLU A 15 14.36 -1.87 -0.22
CA GLU A 15 14.40 -1.32 1.14
C GLU A 15 13.02 -1.34 1.83
N TRP A 16 11.95 -1.06 1.07
CA TRP A 16 10.57 -1.06 1.57
C TRP A 16 10.09 -2.43 2.08
N GLN A 17 10.74 -3.53 1.68
CA GLN A 17 10.45 -4.87 2.21
C GLN A 17 11.03 -5.06 3.62
N TYR A 18 12.01 -4.25 4.02
CA TYR A 18 12.64 -4.30 5.33
C TYR A 18 12.07 -3.26 6.32
N GLN A 19 11.58 -2.12 5.81
CA GLN A 19 11.09 -1.03 6.65
C GLN A 19 10.13 -0.09 5.92
N PRO A 20 9.20 0.57 6.64
CA PRO A 20 8.40 1.65 6.09
C PRO A 20 9.28 2.83 5.66
N ALA A 21 8.79 3.61 4.70
CA ALA A 21 9.44 4.84 4.27
C ALA A 21 8.41 5.91 3.91
N ILE A 22 8.64 7.13 4.40
CA ILE A 22 8.01 8.33 3.86
C ILE A 22 8.89 8.76 2.69
N VAL A 23 8.37 8.67 1.47
CA VAL A 23 9.13 9.00 0.25
C VAL A 23 8.95 10.48 -0.05
N MET A 24 7.69 10.94 -0.10
CA MET A 24 7.37 12.36 -0.21
C MET A 24 6.94 12.90 1.13
N HIS A 25 7.82 13.67 1.76
CA HIS A 25 7.52 14.33 3.04
C HIS A 25 6.49 15.48 2.94
N ALA A 26 6.12 15.85 1.72
CA ALA A 26 4.95 16.66 1.44
C ALA A 26 4.20 15.92 0.33
N PRO A 27 3.00 15.37 0.58
CA PRO A 27 2.24 14.69 -0.45
C PRO A 27 1.67 15.73 -1.42
N ARG A 28 2.52 16.22 -2.34
CA ARG A 28 2.25 17.16 -3.45
C ARG A 28 3.31 16.99 -4.53
N GLY A 29 2.98 17.43 -5.74
CA GLY A 29 3.75 17.09 -6.96
C GLY A 29 5.15 17.67 -7.07
N ASP A 30 5.46 18.77 -6.39
CA ASP A 30 6.80 19.37 -6.36
C ASP A 30 7.72 18.73 -5.30
N ALA A 31 7.19 17.92 -4.40
CA ALA A 31 7.95 17.22 -3.37
C ALA A 31 8.55 15.89 -3.86
N ILE A 32 8.50 15.65 -5.16
CA ILE A 32 9.13 14.51 -5.80
C ILE A 32 10.62 14.49 -5.43
N PRO A 33 11.16 13.33 -5.01
CA PRO A 33 12.54 13.23 -4.54
C PRO A 33 13.59 13.69 -5.56
N SER A 34 14.75 14.13 -5.06
CA SER A 34 15.83 14.67 -5.89
C SER A 34 16.42 13.67 -6.90
N TRP A 35 16.34 12.37 -6.62
CA TRP A 35 16.78 11.29 -7.51
C TRP A 35 15.86 11.09 -8.73
N TRP A 36 14.67 11.69 -8.75
CA TRP A 36 13.76 11.62 -9.88
C TRP A 36 14.30 12.37 -11.10
N THR A 37 14.32 11.70 -12.26
CA THR A 37 14.92 12.20 -13.50
C THR A 37 13.91 12.75 -14.52
N GLY A 38 12.61 12.58 -14.29
CA GLY A 38 11.55 13.11 -15.17
C GLY A 38 11.20 14.57 -14.88
N ASN A 39 10.36 15.16 -15.74
CA ASN A 39 9.84 16.51 -15.54
C ASN A 39 9.07 16.63 -14.21
N ARG A 40 9.48 17.56 -13.35
CA ARG A 40 8.76 17.86 -12.10
C ARG A 40 7.53 18.72 -12.42
N PRO A 41 6.30 18.26 -12.14
CA PRO A 41 5.14 19.11 -12.28
C PRO A 41 5.12 20.09 -11.11
N GLU A 42 4.42 21.21 -11.29
CA GLU A 42 4.10 22.10 -10.18
C GLU A 42 3.21 21.38 -9.15
N TRP A 43 2.29 20.54 -9.64
CA TRP A 43 1.29 19.83 -8.84
C TRP A 43 0.93 18.47 -9.39
N THR A 44 0.60 17.53 -8.50
CA THR A 44 0.04 16.22 -8.83
C THR A 44 -1.39 16.15 -8.33
N TYR A 45 -2.32 15.96 -9.26
CA TYR A 45 -3.76 15.99 -8.98
C TYR A 45 -4.37 14.59 -8.86
N SER A 46 -3.56 13.54 -8.92
CA SER A 46 -4.06 12.17 -8.88
C SER A 46 -3.18 11.26 -8.06
N VAL A 47 -3.81 10.38 -7.30
CA VAL A 47 -3.17 9.39 -6.42
C VAL A 47 -3.65 8.01 -6.81
N LEU A 48 -2.78 7.02 -6.70
CA LEU A 48 -3.11 5.61 -6.81
C LEU A 48 -2.67 4.91 -5.52
N THR A 49 -3.61 4.29 -4.82
CA THR A 49 -3.27 3.42 -3.69
C THR A 49 -2.85 2.05 -4.19
N TRP A 50 -1.93 1.41 -3.47
CA TRP A 50 -1.43 0.08 -3.80
C TRP A 50 -1.19 -0.76 -2.56
N PHE A 51 -1.01 -2.06 -2.78
CA PHE A 51 -0.58 -3.00 -1.77
C PHE A 51 0.37 -4.04 -2.35
N THR A 52 1.14 -4.67 -1.46
CA THR A 52 1.91 -5.87 -1.79
C THR A 52 1.63 -6.99 -0.79
N THR A 53 1.75 -8.23 -1.26
CA THR A 53 1.79 -9.41 -0.40
C THR A 53 2.80 -10.42 -0.91
N GLN A 54 3.53 -11.05 -0.01
CA GLN A 54 4.63 -11.97 -0.33
C GLN A 54 4.86 -12.96 0.80
N GLU A 55 5.48 -14.09 0.48
CA GLU A 55 5.95 -15.03 1.49
C GLU A 55 7.04 -14.40 2.36
N ALA A 56 6.99 -14.71 3.66
CA ALA A 56 7.96 -14.27 4.64
C ALA A 56 8.91 -15.40 5.03
N GLN A 57 10.07 -15.06 5.58
CA GLN A 57 11.05 -16.05 6.03
C GLN A 57 10.46 -17.04 7.03
N GLY A 58 10.71 -18.33 6.78
CA GLY A 58 10.23 -19.42 7.62
C GLY A 58 8.73 -19.72 7.46
N ASN A 59 8.12 -19.36 6.34
CA ASN A 59 6.82 -19.88 5.93
C ASN A 59 6.91 -21.40 5.71
N ALA A 60 5.97 -22.16 6.28
CA ALA A 60 5.87 -23.61 6.08
C ALA A 60 4.48 -24.05 5.59
N ALA A 61 3.57 -23.09 5.37
CA ALA A 61 2.25 -23.38 4.83
C ALA A 61 2.30 -23.62 3.32
N THR A 62 1.47 -24.55 2.87
CA THR A 62 1.27 -24.93 1.47
C THR A 62 -0.17 -24.73 1.02
N ASN A 63 -1.12 -24.63 1.96
CA ASN A 63 -2.57 -24.55 1.76
C ASN A 63 -3.18 -23.23 2.27
N SER A 64 -2.39 -22.14 2.23
CA SER A 64 -2.80 -20.82 2.71
C SER A 64 -2.68 -19.74 1.63
N ARG A 65 -3.53 -18.73 1.74
CA ARG A 65 -3.59 -17.50 0.93
C ARG A 65 -3.64 -16.27 1.85
N VAL A 66 -3.41 -15.09 1.28
CA VAL A 66 -3.71 -13.80 1.92
C VAL A 66 -4.97 -13.22 1.28
N GLN A 67 -6.05 -13.12 2.05
CA GLN A 67 -7.21 -12.33 1.67
C GLN A 67 -6.96 -10.87 1.97
N VAL A 68 -7.24 -9.99 1.01
CA VAL A 68 -7.22 -8.53 1.15
C VAL A 68 -8.58 -7.95 0.80
N ALA A 69 -8.94 -6.87 1.48
CA ALA A 69 -10.18 -6.15 1.25
C ALA A 69 -10.03 -4.68 1.62
N ASN A 70 -10.94 -3.86 1.09
CA ASN A 70 -11.14 -2.48 1.48
C ASN A 70 -9.83 -1.67 1.51
N LEU A 71 -9.20 -1.50 0.35
CA LEU A 71 -8.10 -0.55 0.20
C LEU A 71 -8.68 0.86 0.15
N ARG A 72 -8.35 1.69 1.14
CA ARG A 72 -8.95 3.01 1.36
C ARG A 72 -7.91 4.11 1.31
N PHE A 73 -8.34 5.29 0.87
CA PHE A 73 -7.52 6.48 0.83
C PHE A 73 -8.21 7.63 1.56
N TYR A 74 -7.45 8.29 2.43
CA TYR A 74 -7.92 9.44 3.21
C TYR A 74 -6.95 10.61 3.10
N VAL A 75 -7.54 11.81 3.11
CA VAL A 75 -6.81 13.07 3.22
C VAL A 75 -7.29 13.81 4.45
N LEU A 76 -6.36 14.27 5.28
CA LEU A 76 -6.62 15.31 6.27
C LEU A 76 -6.58 16.65 5.55
N SER A 77 -7.70 17.36 5.51
CA SER A 77 -7.78 18.69 4.89
C SER A 77 -6.93 19.70 5.68
N GLN A 78 -6.16 20.51 4.96
CA GLN A 78 -5.39 21.62 5.53
C GLN A 78 -6.29 22.75 6.00
N ALA A 79 -7.31 23.09 5.21
CA ALA A 79 -8.25 24.17 5.48
C ALA A 79 -9.18 23.85 6.65
N THR A 80 -9.71 22.62 6.70
CA THR A 80 -10.77 22.24 7.66
C THR A 80 -10.29 21.36 8.81
N ARG A 81 -9.06 20.84 8.75
CA ARG A 81 -8.51 19.88 9.75
C ARG A 81 -9.40 18.66 9.99
N THR A 82 -10.18 18.29 8.98
CA THR A 82 -11.07 17.13 9.02
C THR A 82 -10.59 16.07 8.03
N TRP A 83 -10.63 14.81 8.46
CA TRP A 83 -10.34 13.66 7.59
C TRP A 83 -11.48 13.43 6.61
N LYS A 84 -11.12 13.25 5.33
CA LYS A 84 -12.05 12.88 4.25
C LYS A 84 -11.59 11.56 3.66
N GLN A 85 -12.50 10.58 3.61
CA GLN A 85 -12.28 9.37 2.82
C GLN A 85 -12.59 9.70 1.36
N LEU A 86 -11.58 9.62 0.51
CA LEU A 86 -11.74 9.94 -0.92
C LEU A 86 -11.94 8.70 -1.79
N ASP A 87 -11.56 7.51 -1.30
CA ASP A 87 -11.76 6.26 -2.03
C ASP A 87 -11.89 5.07 -1.10
N THR A 88 -12.57 4.04 -1.59
CA THR A 88 -12.52 2.68 -1.05
C THR A 88 -12.71 1.69 -2.18
N LYS A 89 -11.72 0.82 -2.34
CA LYS A 89 -11.78 -0.34 -3.21
C LYS A 89 -11.99 -1.60 -2.37
N SER A 90 -13.22 -2.13 -2.36
CA SER A 90 -13.58 -3.32 -1.58
C SER A 90 -12.79 -4.56 -2.01
N ALA A 91 -12.58 -4.74 -3.31
CA ALA A 91 -11.76 -5.79 -3.92
C ALA A 91 -10.67 -5.15 -4.80
N PRO A 92 -9.43 -5.02 -4.31
CA PRO A 92 -8.32 -4.45 -5.09
C PRO A 92 -8.04 -5.18 -6.41
N TYR A 93 -7.52 -4.44 -7.39
CA TYR A 93 -7.12 -4.99 -8.68
C TYR A 93 -5.76 -5.69 -8.62
N SER A 94 -5.49 -6.54 -9.61
CA SER A 94 -4.19 -7.18 -9.83
C SER A 94 -3.30 -6.33 -10.72
N GLU A 95 -2.05 -6.10 -10.31
CA GLU A 95 -0.99 -5.63 -11.20
C GLU A 95 -0.32 -6.85 -11.82
N MET A 96 -0.45 -7.01 -13.14
CA MET A 96 0.25 -8.06 -13.89
C MET A 96 1.58 -7.55 -14.50
N TRP A 97 1.87 -6.27 -14.32
CA TRP A 97 3.09 -5.64 -14.83
C TRP A 97 4.22 -5.82 -13.82
N SER A 98 5.34 -6.37 -14.29
CA SER A 98 6.54 -6.52 -13.48
C SER A 98 7.33 -5.21 -13.38
N TYR A 99 7.42 -4.43 -14.46
CA TYR A 99 8.23 -3.21 -14.51
C TYR A 99 7.84 -2.15 -13.45
N PRO A 100 8.81 -1.53 -12.74
CA PRO A 100 10.27 -1.65 -12.87
C PRO A 100 10.89 -2.79 -12.05
N PHE A 101 10.08 -3.64 -11.44
CA PHE A 101 10.52 -4.71 -10.56
C PHE A 101 10.69 -6.03 -11.34
N ALA A 102 11.84 -6.69 -11.19
CA ALA A 102 12.06 -7.97 -11.88
C ALA A 102 11.17 -9.11 -11.32
N TYR A 103 10.56 -8.94 -10.14
CA TYR A 103 9.87 -9.98 -9.37
C TYR A 103 8.53 -9.52 -8.77
N ALA A 104 7.68 -8.93 -9.62
CA ALA A 104 6.34 -8.44 -9.25
C ALA A 104 5.25 -9.07 -10.13
N GLY A 105 4.02 -9.09 -9.60
CA GLY A 105 2.81 -9.41 -10.37
C GLY A 105 2.55 -10.89 -10.61
N ALA A 106 3.24 -11.79 -9.89
CA ALA A 106 3.00 -13.22 -9.94
C ALA A 106 2.23 -13.72 -8.71
N GLY A 107 1.45 -14.78 -8.91
CA GLY A 107 0.54 -15.36 -7.93
C GLY A 107 -0.83 -15.67 -8.52
N SER A 108 -1.61 -16.45 -7.78
CA SER A 108 -2.99 -16.76 -8.16
C SER A 108 -3.97 -15.94 -7.32
N VAL A 109 -4.95 -15.33 -7.99
CA VAL A 109 -5.99 -14.49 -7.36
C VAL A 109 -7.32 -15.25 -7.37
N ARG A 110 -8.07 -15.14 -6.27
CA ARG A 110 -9.40 -15.72 -6.13
C ARG A 110 -10.35 -14.74 -5.47
N SER A 111 -11.53 -14.53 -6.04
CA SER A 111 -12.60 -13.80 -5.37
C SER A 111 -13.11 -14.57 -4.16
N GLU A 112 -13.25 -13.90 -3.03
CA GLU A 112 -13.76 -14.52 -1.81
C GLU A 112 -15.25 -14.22 -1.63
N SER A 113 -16.05 -15.22 -1.27
CA SER A 113 -17.48 -15.04 -1.00
C SER A 113 -17.75 -14.10 0.18
N SER A 114 -16.79 -14.02 1.11
CA SER A 114 -16.79 -13.07 2.24
C SER A 114 -16.41 -11.64 1.85
N GLY A 115 -16.12 -11.38 0.57
CA GLY A 115 -15.71 -10.08 0.04
C GLY A 115 -14.19 -9.96 -0.15
N GLY A 116 -13.77 -9.03 -1.02
CA GLY A 116 -12.35 -8.87 -1.36
C GLY A 116 -11.82 -10.00 -2.26
N VAL A 117 -10.49 -10.13 -2.29
CA VAL A 117 -9.77 -11.15 -3.08
C VAL A 117 -8.71 -11.81 -2.22
N SER A 118 -8.43 -13.09 -2.48
CA SER A 118 -7.31 -13.79 -1.87
C SER A 118 -6.22 -14.14 -2.87
N ILE A 119 -4.99 -13.98 -2.42
CA ILE A 119 -3.79 -14.10 -3.23
C ILE A 119 -2.92 -15.20 -2.64
N LYS A 120 -2.42 -16.09 -3.51
CA LYS A 120 -1.27 -16.93 -3.22
C LYS A 120 -0.08 -16.40 -4.04
N PRO A 121 0.89 -15.70 -3.44
CA PRO A 121 2.08 -15.25 -4.14
C PRO A 121 2.90 -16.44 -4.63
N ASP A 122 3.52 -16.31 -5.81
CA ASP A 122 4.43 -17.33 -6.34
C ASP A 122 5.88 -16.95 -6.01
N TYR A 123 6.52 -17.67 -5.07
CA TYR A 123 7.93 -17.46 -4.75
C TYR A 123 8.83 -17.48 -6.01
N PRO A 124 9.82 -16.57 -6.13
CA PRO A 124 10.24 -15.52 -5.19
C PRO A 124 9.52 -14.18 -5.38
N ASN A 125 8.46 -14.13 -6.18
CA ASN A 125 7.78 -12.90 -6.51
C ASN A 125 6.90 -12.41 -5.37
N PHE A 126 6.73 -11.10 -5.31
CA PHE A 126 5.63 -10.51 -4.58
C PHE A 126 4.45 -10.25 -5.52
N TYR A 127 3.25 -10.32 -4.95
CA TYR A 127 2.07 -9.84 -5.63
C TYR A 127 1.90 -8.35 -5.38
N HIS A 128 1.55 -7.61 -6.42
CA HIS A 128 1.25 -6.18 -6.37
C HIS A 128 -0.18 -5.96 -6.85
N GLY A 129 -0.91 -5.04 -6.22
CA GLY A 129 -2.25 -4.68 -6.62
C GLY A 129 -2.60 -3.26 -6.22
N TYR A 130 -3.69 -2.74 -6.79
CA TYR A 130 -4.00 -1.30 -6.71
C TYR A 130 -5.50 -1.00 -6.53
N GLY A 131 -5.77 0.21 -6.04
CA GLY A 131 -7.10 0.76 -5.83
C GLY A 131 -7.63 1.50 -7.07
N ASN A 132 -8.49 2.49 -6.87
CA ASN A 132 -8.87 3.38 -7.97
C ASN A 132 -7.83 4.51 -8.12
N SER A 133 -7.78 5.13 -9.30
CA SER A 133 -7.12 6.44 -9.45
C SER A 133 -8.04 7.53 -8.90
N ILE A 134 -7.51 8.36 -8.02
CA ILE A 134 -8.28 9.30 -7.19
C ILE A 134 -7.83 10.71 -7.51
N SER A 135 -8.76 11.61 -7.83
CA SER A 135 -8.45 13.04 -7.97
C SER A 135 -8.35 13.70 -6.59
N ILE A 136 -7.34 14.55 -6.39
CA ILE A 136 -7.15 15.31 -5.14
C ILE A 136 -6.95 16.80 -5.43
N ASP A 137 -7.26 17.66 -4.47
CA ASP A 137 -6.77 19.04 -4.42
C ASP A 137 -5.41 19.03 -3.72
N PRO A 138 -4.29 19.25 -4.43
CA PRO A 138 -2.97 19.17 -3.85
C PRO A 138 -2.63 20.34 -2.91
N THR A 139 -3.45 21.40 -2.90
CA THR A 139 -3.30 22.54 -1.98
C THR A 139 -3.99 22.32 -0.63
N ASP A 140 -4.89 21.33 -0.53
CA ASP A 140 -5.65 21.03 0.69
C ASP A 140 -5.27 19.66 1.29
N VAL A 141 -3.97 19.34 1.35
CA VAL A 141 -3.47 18.07 1.89
C VAL A 141 -2.56 18.30 3.09
N ARG A 142 -3.08 18.15 4.30
CA ARG A 142 -2.29 18.21 5.54
C ARG A 142 -1.66 16.88 5.92
N ALA A 143 -2.32 15.78 5.59
CA ALA A 143 -1.78 14.44 5.74
C ALA A 143 -2.51 13.48 4.80
N VAL A 144 -1.83 12.38 4.47
CA VAL A 144 -2.39 11.25 3.73
C VAL A 144 -2.40 10.02 4.62
N TYR A 145 -3.49 9.25 4.55
CA TYR A 145 -3.59 7.95 5.19
C TYR A 145 -4.13 6.91 4.22
N VAL A 146 -3.47 5.76 4.17
CA VAL A 146 -3.92 4.57 3.42
C VAL A 146 -4.17 3.47 4.43
N SER A 147 -5.25 2.72 4.25
CA SER A 147 -5.53 1.51 5.02
C SER A 147 -6.02 0.40 4.12
N MET A 148 -5.57 -0.83 4.38
CA MET A 148 -6.08 -2.03 3.71
C MET A 148 -6.27 -3.15 4.72
N ASP A 149 -7.41 -3.82 4.66
CA ASP A 149 -7.70 -4.96 5.52
C ASP A 149 -7.14 -6.24 4.89
N PHE A 150 -6.60 -7.12 5.71
CA PHE A 150 -6.08 -8.41 5.26
C PHE A 150 -6.17 -9.48 6.35
N ARG A 151 -6.22 -10.75 5.92
CA ARG A 151 -6.11 -11.93 6.79
C ARG A 151 -5.65 -13.16 6.01
N LEU A 152 -5.38 -14.26 6.69
CA LEU A 152 -5.13 -15.55 6.07
C LEU A 152 -6.43 -16.25 5.67
N ALA A 153 -6.47 -16.76 4.45
CA ALA A 153 -7.54 -17.61 3.92
C ALA A 153 -7.00 -19.00 3.58
N VAL A 154 -7.87 -20.01 3.59
CA VAL A 154 -7.52 -21.39 3.21
C VAL A 154 -7.50 -21.48 1.69
N GLU A 155 -6.46 -22.07 1.11
CA GLU A 155 -6.35 -22.32 -0.33
C GLU A 155 -7.38 -23.36 -0.79
N ASN A 156 -7.34 -24.56 -0.23
CA ASN A 156 -8.25 -25.64 -0.59
C ASN A 156 -8.90 -26.20 0.67
N THR A 157 -10.21 -26.02 0.78
CA THR A 157 -11.00 -26.45 1.94
C THR A 157 -11.10 -27.97 2.09
N SER A 158 -10.73 -28.74 1.06
CA SER A 158 -10.63 -30.20 1.12
C SER A 158 -9.27 -30.70 1.63
N LYS A 159 -8.31 -29.79 1.90
CA LYS A 159 -7.00 -30.11 2.50
C LYS A 159 -6.95 -29.56 3.94
N PRO A 160 -6.04 -30.09 4.79
CA PRO A 160 -5.86 -29.55 6.15
C PRO A 160 -5.60 -28.04 6.15
N ASP A 161 -6.18 -27.33 7.12
CA ASP A 161 -5.88 -25.92 7.36
C ASP A 161 -4.49 -25.79 7.98
N ASP A 162 -3.58 -25.08 7.31
CA ASP A 162 -2.21 -24.87 7.74
C ASP A 162 -1.88 -23.40 8.04
N ARG A 163 -2.90 -22.56 8.25
CA ARG A 163 -2.71 -21.12 8.50
C ARG A 163 -1.88 -20.80 9.75
N ASP A 164 -1.75 -21.73 10.70
CA ASP A 164 -0.88 -21.55 11.87
C ASP A 164 0.62 -21.63 11.53
N SER A 165 0.99 -22.26 10.42
CA SER A 165 2.37 -22.31 9.92
C SER A 165 2.62 -21.31 8.78
N ALA A 166 1.60 -20.55 8.39
CA ALA A 166 1.66 -19.59 7.31
C ALA A 166 2.36 -18.30 7.74
N LYS A 167 3.30 -17.84 6.92
CA LYS A 167 3.96 -16.54 7.08
C LYS A 167 3.92 -15.78 5.77
N TYR A 168 2.95 -14.88 5.68
CA TYR A 168 2.84 -13.91 4.61
C TYR A 168 2.89 -12.51 5.20
N VAL A 169 3.53 -11.58 4.50
CA VAL A 169 3.55 -10.17 4.90
C VAL A 169 2.81 -9.32 3.90
N VAL A 170 2.07 -8.35 4.43
CA VAL A 170 1.26 -7.41 3.64
C VAL A 170 1.75 -6.00 3.89
N ASN A 171 1.82 -5.21 2.82
CA ASN A 171 2.12 -3.79 2.86
C ASN A 171 1.05 -3.00 2.12
N ALA A 172 0.86 -1.74 2.49
CA ALA A 172 0.02 -0.81 1.75
C ALA A 172 0.75 0.53 1.60
N GLY A 173 0.50 1.19 0.48
CA GLY A 173 1.08 2.48 0.16
C GLY A 173 0.27 3.23 -0.88
N ALA A 174 0.86 4.30 -1.39
CA ALA A 174 0.27 5.09 -2.45
C ALA A 174 1.35 5.81 -3.24
N ASP A 175 1.06 6.08 -4.50
CA ASP A 175 1.89 6.85 -5.42
C ASP A 175 1.11 8.06 -5.96
N TYR A 176 1.84 9.10 -6.35
CA TYR A 176 1.25 10.12 -7.21
C TYR A 176 1.21 9.62 -8.64
N TRP A 177 0.01 9.60 -9.20
CA TRP A 177 -0.25 9.06 -10.52
C TRP A 177 -0.39 10.19 -11.56
N PRO A 178 0.32 10.15 -12.70
CA PRO A 178 -0.01 11.00 -13.84
C PRO A 178 -1.25 10.47 -14.53
N GLY A 179 -2.42 11.04 -14.29
CA GLY A 179 -3.54 10.54 -15.08
C GLY A 179 -4.83 11.29 -14.98
N LYS A 180 -4.85 12.53 -15.51
CA LYS A 180 -5.95 13.17 -16.26
C LYS A 180 -5.38 14.35 -17.10
N GLY A 181 -4.69 14.06 -18.21
CA GLY A 181 -4.37 15.08 -19.24
C GLY A 181 -2.95 15.69 -19.27
N GLN A 182 -2.01 15.26 -18.44
CA GLN A 182 -0.61 15.72 -18.51
C GLN A 182 0.20 14.77 -19.42
N ALA A 183 0.19 15.02 -20.73
CA ALA A 183 0.89 14.23 -21.75
C ALA A 183 2.44 14.23 -21.64
N THR A 184 2.99 15.03 -20.72
CA THR A 184 4.44 15.29 -20.58
C THR A 184 5.13 14.47 -19.49
N TRP A 185 4.42 13.58 -18.78
CA TRP A 185 5.05 12.63 -17.86
C TRP A 185 5.47 11.37 -18.60
N SER A 186 6.70 11.35 -19.12
CA SER A 186 7.37 10.13 -19.56
C SER A 186 7.74 9.29 -18.33
N LEU A 187 6.77 8.59 -17.74
CA LEU A 187 7.06 7.74 -16.58
C LEU A 187 7.60 6.38 -17.00
N GLY A 188 8.76 6.04 -16.42
CA GLY A 188 9.11 4.65 -16.13
C GLY A 188 8.63 4.19 -14.73
N TYR A 189 8.24 5.09 -13.82
CA TYR A 189 7.85 4.73 -12.44
C TYR A 189 7.06 5.88 -11.79
N ALA A 190 5.96 5.61 -11.08
CA ALA A 190 5.24 6.64 -10.34
C ALA A 190 5.97 6.95 -9.02
N PRO A 191 6.22 8.22 -8.67
CA PRO A 191 6.93 8.52 -7.45
C PRO A 191 6.00 8.29 -6.24
N GLY A 192 6.47 7.47 -5.30
CA GLY A 192 5.68 7.07 -4.14
C GLY A 192 5.42 8.20 -3.15
N ILE A 193 4.21 8.27 -2.61
CA ILE A 193 3.91 9.07 -1.40
C ILE A 193 4.67 8.46 -0.22
N GLY A 194 4.58 7.14 -0.09
CA GLY A 194 5.30 6.36 0.89
C GLY A 194 4.86 4.90 0.89
N THR A 195 5.49 4.14 1.78
CA THR A 195 5.21 2.73 2.03
C THR A 195 5.03 2.52 3.52
N GLY A 196 3.96 1.82 3.88
CA GLY A 196 3.64 1.46 5.25
C GLY A 196 4.63 0.46 5.84
N ARG A 197 4.39 0.04 7.08
CA ARG A 197 5.13 -1.08 7.68
C ARG A 197 4.61 -2.39 7.09
N THR A 198 5.48 -3.35 6.78
CA THR A 198 5.00 -4.71 6.45
C THR A 198 4.47 -5.40 7.71
N LYS A 199 3.30 -6.01 7.60
CA LYS A 199 2.61 -6.66 8.72
C LYS A 199 2.37 -8.13 8.41
N LEU A 200 2.53 -8.98 9.42
CA LEU A 200 2.32 -10.41 9.28
C LEU A 200 0.82 -10.74 9.18
N ALA A 201 0.42 -11.55 8.21
CA ALA A 201 -0.95 -12.04 8.12
C ALA A 201 -1.25 -13.04 9.23
N THR A 202 -2.46 -12.91 9.80
CA THR A 202 -3.01 -13.83 10.82
C THR A 202 -4.35 -14.35 10.36
N LYS A 203 -4.94 -15.31 11.08
CA LYS A 203 -6.31 -15.77 10.82
C LYS A 203 -7.35 -14.66 10.95
N ASP A 204 -7.13 -13.71 11.86
CA ASP A 204 -7.99 -12.56 12.08
C ASP A 204 -7.68 -11.41 11.11
N TRP A 205 -8.69 -10.57 10.86
CA TRP A 205 -8.52 -9.34 10.11
C TRP A 205 -7.54 -8.39 10.80
N ARG A 206 -6.57 -7.92 10.03
CA ARG A 206 -5.60 -6.90 10.40
C ARG A 206 -5.61 -5.80 9.34
N THR A 207 -5.11 -4.63 9.69
CA THR A 207 -5.02 -3.50 8.76
C THR A 207 -3.57 -3.09 8.53
N ALA A 208 -3.18 -2.99 7.26
CA ALA A 208 -1.90 -2.44 6.79
C ALA A 208 -2.10 -0.96 6.50
N THR A 209 -1.16 -0.12 6.93
CA THR A 209 -1.38 1.33 6.94
C THR A 209 -0.15 2.10 6.48
N LEU A 210 -0.39 3.17 5.73
CA LEU A 210 0.56 4.26 5.48
C LEU A 210 0.01 5.54 6.11
N LEU A 211 0.85 6.31 6.78
CA LEU A 211 0.52 7.65 7.25
C LEU A 211 1.65 8.61 6.90
N VAL A 212 1.33 9.71 6.22
CA VAL A 212 2.30 10.72 5.79
C VAL A 212 1.80 12.12 6.15
N PRO A 213 2.36 12.76 7.18
CA PRO A 213 2.15 14.19 7.45
C PRO A 213 2.75 15.05 6.35
N ASN A 214 2.10 16.16 6.01
CA ASN A 214 2.67 17.18 5.13
C ASN A 214 3.56 18.15 5.92
N LYS A 215 4.89 17.98 5.82
CA LYS A 215 5.85 18.84 6.52
C LYS A 215 5.77 20.31 6.11
N ASN A 216 5.35 20.61 4.87
CA ASN A 216 5.28 21.99 4.37
C ASN A 216 4.20 22.81 5.08
N TYR A 217 3.17 22.14 5.63
CA TYR A 217 2.16 22.78 6.46
C TYR A 217 2.45 22.62 7.97
N GLY A 218 3.65 22.17 8.34
CA GLY A 218 4.01 21.90 9.74
C GLY A 218 3.21 20.76 10.36
N SER A 219 2.66 19.85 9.56
CA SER A 219 1.94 18.67 10.04
C SER A 219 2.91 17.69 10.69
N THR A 220 2.56 17.15 11.85
CA THR A 220 3.41 16.21 12.59
C THR A 220 2.66 14.93 12.94
N MET A 221 3.41 13.85 13.22
CA MET A 221 2.81 12.62 13.75
C MET A 221 2.11 12.86 15.10
N GLU A 222 2.61 13.77 15.92
CA GLU A 222 1.97 14.10 17.21
C GLU A 222 0.60 14.75 16.99
N GLU A 223 0.50 15.69 16.05
CA GLU A 223 -0.77 16.30 15.67
C GLU A 223 -1.76 15.24 15.20
N ILE A 224 -1.33 14.36 14.29
CA ILE A 224 -2.21 13.32 13.76
C ILE A 224 -2.66 12.33 14.85
N ARG A 225 -1.83 12.04 15.86
CA ARG A 225 -2.29 11.21 16.99
C ARG A 225 -3.42 11.86 17.79
N LYS A 226 -3.46 13.19 17.86
CA LYS A 226 -4.54 13.94 18.52
C LYS A 226 -5.79 14.08 17.64
N ASN A 227 -5.64 13.91 16.33
CA ASN A 227 -6.72 13.91 15.33
C ASN A 227 -6.53 12.72 14.38
N PRO A 228 -6.76 11.47 14.85
CA PRO A 228 -6.47 10.29 14.07
C PRO A 228 -7.43 10.15 12.87
N PRO A 229 -7.01 9.48 11.79
CA PRO A 229 -7.94 9.08 10.74
C PRO A 229 -9.09 8.24 11.34
N PRO A 230 -10.30 8.31 10.77
CA PRO A 230 -11.38 7.42 11.17
C PRO A 230 -10.95 5.98 10.88
N LEU A 231 -10.82 5.19 11.95
CA LEU A 231 -10.61 3.75 11.87
C LEU A 231 -12.01 3.12 11.87
N ASN A 232 -12.36 2.44 10.77
CA ASN A 232 -13.57 1.63 10.69
C ASN A 232 -13.24 0.17 11.05
#